data_AF-A0AA38LZ01-F1
#
_entry.id   AF-A0AA38LZ01-F1
#
_cell.length_a   1.000
_cell.length_b   1.000
_cell.length_c   1.000
_cell.angle_alpha   90.00
_cell.angle_beta   90.00
_cell.angle_gamma   90.00
#
_symmetry.space_group_name_H-M   'P 1'
#
loop_
_entity.id
_entity.type
_entity.pdbx_description
1 polymer ?
#
loop_
_entity_poly.entity_id
_entity_poly.type
_entity_poly.pdbx_seq_one_letter_code
_entity_poly.pdbx_strand_id
1 'polypeptide(L)'
;GYYDGDGFYVNHDLVRITKVAQIFKEIRKFVQLAPKEIIVVDFHRFPYPSTFNATLHEKFVSLVYDYLGDLALPPGGLQVGKGPTLNEIWAQNKNVIICYADKAVARGTKINTLLHV
;
A
#
# COMPACT_ATOMS: atom_id res chain seq x y z
N GLY A 1 6.45 -2.34 -10.88
CA GLY A 1 7.03 -1.38 -11.82
C GLY A 1 5.93 -0.63 -12.56
N TYR A 2 6.31 0.39 -13.33
CA TYR A 2 5.41 1.18 -14.18
C TYR A 2 5.80 1.05 -15.65
N TYR A 3 4.84 0.68 -16.50
CA TYR A 3 5.02 0.51 -17.94
C TYR A 3 4.17 1.55 -18.66
N ASP A 4 4.78 2.34 -19.53
CA ASP A 4 4.05 3.39 -20.23
C ASP A 4 2.94 2.81 -21.11
N GLY A 5 1.77 3.45 -21.11
CA GLY A 5 0.53 2.93 -21.72
C GLY A 5 -0.15 1.77 -20.96
N ASP A 6 0.59 0.97 -20.20
CA ASP A 6 0.08 -0.26 -19.56
C ASP A 6 -0.22 -0.11 -18.05
N GLY A 7 0.47 0.80 -17.37
CA GLY A 7 0.29 1.13 -15.96
C GLY A 7 1.17 0.31 -15.00
N PHE A 8 0.68 0.11 -13.76
CA PHE A 8 1.45 -0.50 -12.68
C PHE A 8 1.29 -2.02 -12.61
N TYR A 9 2.42 -2.70 -12.44
CA TYR A 9 2.51 -4.16 -12.36
C TYR A 9 3.29 -4.62 -11.14
N VAL A 10 2.93 -5.81 -10.66
CA VAL A 10 3.78 -6.63 -9.80
C VAL A 10 4.90 -7.22 -10.65
N ASN A 11 6.11 -7.11 -10.14
CA ASN A 11 7.32 -7.54 -10.81
C ASN A 11 8.02 -8.61 -9.99
N HIS A 12 8.44 -9.69 -10.65
CA HIS A 12 9.47 -10.56 -10.12
C HIS A 12 10.80 -10.15 -10.77
N ASP A 13 11.48 -9.22 -10.12
CA ASP A 13 12.68 -8.59 -10.70
C ASP A 13 12.34 -7.86 -12.02
N LEU A 14 13.02 -8.17 -13.12
CA LEU A 14 12.73 -7.62 -14.45
C LEU A 14 11.51 -8.25 -15.13
N VAL A 15 10.93 -9.31 -14.56
CA VAL A 15 9.79 -10.02 -15.15
C VAL A 15 8.47 -9.38 -14.70
N ARG A 16 7.67 -8.96 -15.67
CA ARG A 16 6.32 -8.43 -15.47
C ARG A 16 5.33 -9.57 -15.24
N ILE A 17 4.67 -9.59 -14.08
CA ILE A 17 3.78 -10.69 -13.69
C ILE A 17 2.31 -10.35 -13.93
N THR A 18 1.76 -9.39 -13.16
CA THR A 18 0.33 -9.05 -13.22
C THR A 18 0.10 -7.59 -12.89
N LYS A 19 -1.06 -7.04 -13.32
CA LYS A 19 -1.45 -5.67 -12.98
C LYS A 19 -1.71 -5.56 -11.49
N VAL A 20 -1.10 -4.56 -10.84
CA VAL A 20 -1.23 -4.37 -9.38
C VAL A 20 -2.67 -4.13 -8.96
N ALA A 21 -3.46 -3.47 -9.81
CA ALA A 21 -4.87 -3.18 -9.55
C ALA A 21 -5.72 -4.45 -9.36
N GLN A 22 -5.34 -5.59 -9.97
CA GLN A 22 -6.06 -6.85 -9.75
C GLN A 22 -5.81 -7.37 -8.33
N ILE A 23 -4.56 -7.30 -7.86
CA ILE A 23 -4.20 -7.65 -6.49
C ILE A 23 -4.94 -6.77 -5.47
N PHE A 24 -5.09 -5.47 -5.74
CA PHE A 24 -5.84 -4.58 -4.86
C PHE A 24 -7.33 -4.93 -4.78
N LYS A 25 -7.95 -5.34 -5.90
CA LYS A 25 -9.34 -5.82 -5.91
C LYS A 25 -9.48 -7.11 -5.11
N GLU A 26 -8.51 -8.02 -5.23
CA GLU A 26 -8.49 -9.27 -4.46
C GLU A 26 -8.33 -9.02 -2.96
N ILE A 27 -7.41 -8.12 -2.56
CA ILE A 27 -7.24 -7.67 -1.16
C ILE A 27 -8.57 -7.13 -0.61
N ARG A 28 -9.20 -6.19 -1.34
CA ARG A 28 -10.50 -5.62 -0.93
C ARG A 28 -11.56 -6.71 -0.76
N LYS A 29 -11.69 -7.60 -1.75
CA LYS A 29 -12.65 -8.70 -1.69
C LYS A 29 -12.40 -9.61 -0.49
N PHE A 30 -11.13 -9.92 -0.20
CA PHE A 30 -10.77 -10.75 0.93
C PHE A 30 -11.17 -10.11 2.27
N VAL A 31 -10.80 -8.85 2.53
CA VAL A 31 -11.12 -8.21 3.82
C VAL A 31 -12.63 -8.00 4.01
N GLN A 32 -13.39 -7.87 2.91
CA GLN A 32 -14.85 -7.82 2.96
C GLN A 32 -15.47 -9.17 3.34
N LEU A 33 -14.88 -10.28 2.89
CA LEU A 33 -15.34 -11.63 3.22
C LEU A 33 -14.85 -12.11 4.60
N ALA A 34 -13.72 -11.58 5.05
CA ALA A 34 -13.07 -11.94 6.31
C ALA A 34 -12.78 -10.66 7.15
N PRO A 35 -13.80 -10.01 7.73
CA PRO A 35 -13.67 -8.68 8.35
C PRO A 35 -12.79 -8.62 9.59
N LYS A 36 -12.44 -9.79 10.18
CA LYS A 36 -11.53 -9.89 11.33
C LYS A 36 -10.07 -10.10 10.91
N GLU A 37 -9.81 -10.42 9.65
CA GLU A 37 -8.45 -10.59 9.16
C GLU A 37 -7.80 -9.24 8.90
N ILE A 38 -6.48 -9.20 9.05
CA ILE A 38 -5.67 -8.02 8.81
C ILE A 38 -4.65 -8.35 7.73
N ILE A 39 -4.62 -7.56 6.67
CA ILE A 39 -3.64 -7.68 5.60
C ILE A 39 -2.57 -6.62 5.79
N VAL A 40 -1.31 -7.05 5.80
CA VAL A 40 -0.15 -6.17 5.67
C VAL A 40 0.32 -6.23 4.23
N VAL A 41 0.34 -5.07 3.55
CA VAL A 41 0.79 -4.94 2.17
C VAL A 41 2.08 -4.14 2.15
N ASP A 42 3.16 -4.76 1.71
CA ASP A 42 4.47 -4.12 1.61
C ASP A 42 4.83 -3.81 0.15
N PHE A 43 5.13 -2.53 -0.12
CA PHE A 43 5.57 -2.06 -1.42
C PHE A 43 7.06 -1.70 -1.40
N HIS A 44 7.87 -2.52 -2.06
CA HIS A 44 9.33 -2.35 -2.10
C HIS A 44 9.92 -2.46 -3.52
N ARG A 45 11.20 -2.05 -3.63
CA ARG A 45 12.14 -2.24 -4.75
C ARG A 45 11.85 -1.54 -6.08
N PHE A 46 10.60 -1.34 -6.50
CA PHE A 46 10.19 -0.61 -7.72
C PHE A 46 11.19 -0.70 -8.91
N PRO A 47 11.46 -1.91 -9.46
CA PRO A 47 12.61 -2.15 -10.33
C PRO A 47 12.50 -1.59 -11.75
N TYR A 48 11.32 -1.09 -12.14
CA TYR A 48 11.07 -0.60 -13.49
C TYR A 48 10.12 0.60 -13.49
N PRO A 49 10.41 1.69 -14.21
CA PRO A 49 11.68 1.94 -14.92
C PRO A 49 12.88 1.96 -13.96
N SER A 50 14.10 1.83 -14.50
CA SER A 50 15.34 1.81 -13.68
C SER A 50 15.45 3.04 -12.77
N THR A 51 14.90 4.17 -13.21
CA THR A 51 14.69 5.36 -12.39
C THR A 51 13.21 5.52 -12.08
N PHE A 52 12.76 4.89 -11.00
CA PHE A 52 11.40 5.09 -10.48
C PHE A 52 11.36 6.39 -9.67
N ASN A 53 10.97 7.48 -10.31
CA ASN A 53 11.06 8.83 -9.75
C ASN A 53 9.89 9.18 -8.80
N ALA A 54 10.00 10.33 -8.12
CA ALA A 54 9.00 10.83 -7.18
C ALA A 54 7.58 10.94 -7.80
N THR A 55 7.46 11.39 -9.05
CA THR A 55 6.16 11.45 -9.74
C THR A 55 5.52 10.07 -9.90
N LEU A 56 6.32 9.03 -10.19
CA LEU A 56 5.82 7.66 -10.28
C LEU A 56 5.41 7.13 -8.90
N HIS A 57 6.16 7.47 -7.86
CA HIS A 57 5.77 7.18 -6.48
C HIS A 57 4.42 7.82 -6.12
N GLU A 58 4.24 9.12 -6.40
CA GLU A 58 2.99 9.83 -6.14
C GLU A 58 1.79 9.22 -6.90
N LYS A 59 1.99 8.88 -8.17
CA LYS A 59 0.97 8.20 -8.98
C LYS A 59 0.60 6.84 -8.40
N PHE A 60 1.61 6.08 -7.95
CA PHE A 60 1.37 4.77 -7.36
C PHE A 60 0.65 4.86 -6.02
N VAL A 61 1.04 5.81 -5.17
CA VAL A 61 0.37 6.06 -3.88
C VAL A 61 -1.07 6.51 -4.08
N SER A 62 -1.35 7.33 -5.08
CA SER A 62 -2.72 7.71 -5.45
C SER A 62 -3.54 6.47 -5.83
N LEU A 63 -2.98 5.58 -6.66
CA LEU A 63 -3.63 4.32 -7.03
C LEU A 63 -3.90 3.43 -5.80
N VAL A 64 -2.94 3.32 -4.88
CA VAL A 64 -3.12 2.55 -3.63
C VAL A 64 -4.28 3.15 -2.82
N TYR A 65 -4.34 4.47 -2.68
CA TYR A 65 -5.38 5.15 -1.92
C TYR A 65 -6.77 4.97 -2.56
N ASP A 66 -6.88 5.09 -3.88
CA ASP A 66 -8.14 4.90 -4.61
C ASP A 66 -8.72 3.49 -4.37
N TYR A 67 -7.86 2.48 -4.23
CA TYR A 67 -8.29 1.09 -4.09
C TYR A 67 -8.42 0.62 -2.64
N LEU A 68 -7.58 1.10 -1.73
CA LEU A 68 -7.42 0.54 -0.38
C LEU A 68 -7.49 1.60 0.73
N GLY A 69 -7.55 2.90 0.42
CA GLY A 69 -7.43 3.98 1.40
C GLY A 69 -8.53 4.02 2.46
N ASP A 70 -9.75 3.63 2.10
CA ASP A 70 -10.88 3.49 3.03
C ASP A 70 -10.73 2.30 3.99
N LEU A 71 -9.94 1.28 3.62
CA LEU A 71 -9.66 0.08 4.41
C LEU A 71 -8.36 0.23 5.22
N ALA A 72 -7.50 1.17 4.80
CA ALA A 72 -6.18 1.39 5.34
C ALA A 72 -6.22 2.03 6.72
N LEU A 73 -5.42 1.48 7.63
CA LEU A 73 -5.18 2.03 8.94
C LEU A 73 -4.30 3.29 8.83
N PRO A 74 -4.74 4.44 9.36
CA PRO A 74 -3.87 5.61 9.45
C PRO A 74 -2.71 5.33 10.42
N PRO A 75 -1.47 5.77 10.14
CA PRO A 75 -0.30 5.49 10.96
C PRO A 75 -0.27 6.36 12.23
N GLY A 76 -1.11 7.39 12.31
CA GLY A 76 -1.18 8.31 13.44
C GLY A 76 -1.94 7.74 14.64
N GLY A 77 -1.41 7.95 15.84
CA GLY A 77 -2.14 7.73 17.10
C GLY A 77 -2.15 6.30 17.64
N LEU A 78 -1.55 5.34 16.94
CA LEU A 78 -1.57 3.93 17.34
C LEU A 78 -0.22 3.51 17.93
N GLN A 79 -0.21 3.44 19.27
CA GLN A 79 0.88 2.97 20.14
C GLN A 79 2.30 3.30 19.62
N VAL A 80 2.63 4.58 19.65
CA VAL A 80 3.93 5.16 19.25
C VAL A 80 5.10 4.26 19.68
N GLY A 81 5.85 3.73 18.71
CA GLY A 81 7.02 2.88 18.92
C GLY A 81 6.74 1.39 19.15
N LYS A 82 5.48 0.97 19.28
CA LYS A 82 5.07 -0.44 19.50
C LYS A 82 4.14 -0.99 18.41
N GLY A 83 3.49 -0.11 17.66
CA GLY A 83 2.52 -0.49 16.63
C GLY A 83 1.15 -0.85 17.22
N PRO A 84 0.09 -0.85 16.39
CA PRO A 84 -1.28 -1.07 16.83
C PRO A 84 -1.53 -2.49 17.34
N THR A 85 -2.40 -2.61 18.34
CA THR A 85 -3.06 -3.88 18.70
C THR A 85 -4.18 -4.21 17.71
N LEU A 86 -4.55 -5.49 17.60
CA LEU A 86 -5.68 -5.92 16.76
C LEU A 86 -6.99 -5.19 17.12
N ASN A 87 -7.24 -5.01 18.42
CA ASN A 87 -8.44 -4.31 18.90
C ASN A 87 -8.49 -2.84 18.45
N GLU A 88 -7.35 -2.14 18.46
CA GLU A 88 -7.28 -0.75 18.00
C GLU A 88 -7.51 -0.63 16.49
N ILE A 89 -7.11 -1.64 15.72
CA ILE A 89 -7.34 -1.71 14.27
C ILE A 89 -8.83 -1.93 13.99
N TRP A 90 -9.42 -2.95 14.61
CA TRP A 90 -10.83 -3.27 14.42
C TRP A 90 -11.77 -2.17 14.92
N ALA A 91 -11.40 -1.46 16.00
CA ALA A 91 -12.18 -0.32 16.51
C ALA A 91 -12.33 0.82 15.48
N GLN A 92 -11.44 0.91 14.50
CA GLN A 92 -11.50 1.91 13.42
C GLN A 92 -12.18 1.40 12.15
N ASN A 93 -12.70 0.16 12.17
CA ASN A 93 -13.23 -0.53 11.01
C ASN A 93 -12.21 -0.56 9.84
N LYS A 94 -10.94 -0.78 10.20
CA LYS A 94 -9.81 -0.93 9.27
C LYS A 94 -9.27 -2.35 9.32
N ASN A 95 -8.63 -2.76 8.25
CA ASN A 95 -8.12 -4.13 8.07
C ASN A 95 -6.94 -4.22 7.09
N VAL A 96 -6.45 -3.09 6.59
CA VAL A 96 -5.26 -3.04 5.74
C VAL A 96 -4.19 -2.16 6.39
N ILE A 97 -2.98 -2.68 6.50
CA ILE A 97 -1.79 -1.92 6.89
C ILE A 97 -0.92 -1.78 5.65
N ILE A 98 -0.59 -0.56 5.27
CA ILE A 98 0.21 -0.28 4.07
C ILE A 98 1.63 0.11 4.49
N CYS A 99 2.60 -0.63 3.99
CA CYS A 99 4.01 -0.40 4.18
C CYS A 99 4.66 0.06 2.86
N TYR A 100 5.61 0.98 2.95
CA TYR A 100 6.23 1.63 1.80
C TYR A 100 7.72 1.89 2.04
N ALA A 101 8.58 1.31 1.20
CA ALA A 101 10.04 1.35 1.41
C ALA A 101 10.68 2.73 1.16
N ASP A 102 10.07 3.59 0.32
CA ASP A 102 10.61 4.94 0.10
C ASP A 102 10.29 5.87 1.29
N LYS A 103 11.33 6.24 2.04
CA LYS A 103 11.24 7.07 3.24
C LYS A 103 10.74 8.49 3.00
N ALA A 104 11.01 9.07 1.83
CA ALA A 104 10.54 10.41 1.50
C ALA A 104 9.05 10.37 1.18
N VAL A 105 8.61 9.36 0.43
CA VAL A 105 7.20 9.13 0.10
C VAL A 105 6.40 8.80 1.35
N ALA A 106 6.84 7.83 2.15
CA ALA A 106 6.13 7.41 3.36
C ALA A 106 5.91 8.56 4.37
N ARG A 107 6.86 9.50 4.47
CA ARG A 107 6.75 10.66 5.38
C ARG A 107 6.15 11.92 4.75
N GLY A 108 6.26 12.08 3.44
CA GLY A 108 5.86 13.28 2.71
C GLY A 108 4.48 13.22 2.06
N THR A 109 3.86 12.04 2.00
CA THR A 109 2.54 11.90 1.41
C THR A 109 1.51 12.66 2.25
N LYS A 110 0.71 13.53 1.61
CA LYS A 110 -0.46 14.19 2.23
C LYS A 110 -1.51 13.20 2.75
N ILE A 111 -1.42 11.96 2.30
CA ILE A 111 -2.27 10.84 2.65
C ILE A 111 -1.60 10.10 3.81
N ASN A 112 -2.14 10.30 5.00
CA ASN A 112 -1.66 9.72 6.24
C ASN A 112 -2.09 8.24 6.35
N THR A 113 -1.56 7.36 5.50
CA THR A 113 -1.88 5.91 5.47
C THR A 113 -0.67 5.00 5.24
N LEU A 114 0.52 5.56 5.00
CA LEU A 114 1.72 4.76 4.69
C LEU A 114 2.63 4.65 5.91
N LEU A 115 3.01 3.43 6.26
CA LEU A 115 4.10 3.14 7.20
C LEU A 115 5.41 2.95 6.42
N HIS A 116 6.50 3.47 6.95
CA HIS A 116 7.82 3.19 6.40
C HIS A 116 8.37 1.89 7.00
N VAL A 117 8.83 0.98 6.15
CA VAL A 117 9.50 -0.28 6.53
C VAL A 117 10.89 -0.37 5.93
#